data_AF-A0A2N0ZBB7-F1
#
_entry.id   AF-A0A2N0ZBB7-F1
#
_cell.length_a   1.000
_cell.length_b   1.000
_cell.length_c   1.000
_cell.angle_alpha   90.00
_cell.angle_beta   90.00
_cell.angle_gamma   90.00
#
_symmetry.space_group_name_H-M   'P 1'
#
loop_
_entity.id
_entity.type
_entity.pdbx_description
1 polymer ?
#
loop_
_entity_poly.entity_id
_entity_poly.type
_entity_poly.pdbx_seq_one_letter_code
_entity_poly.pdbx_strand_id
1 'polypeptide(L)'
;MNVIELNSIQYNMNKSIMSSFLSALCLSLIFWFLIADYNYFSIIGFLLFFIVFFVCYLFIATPIQIILNKNNKKFILINLIIYTAFSGIIHTIVFVFYGNSNPLQSSIFYSMILCSSVVFWFIDSLFSKTMDK
;
A
#
# COMPACT_ATOMS: atom_id res chain seq x y z
N MET A 1 -7.90 12.90 27.47
CA MET A 1 -6.95 12.77 26.35
C MET A 1 -6.14 14.05 26.32
N ASN A 2 -4.83 13.96 26.58
CA ASN A 2 -3.97 15.15 26.72
C ASN A 2 -3.64 15.77 25.36
N VAL A 3 -3.37 17.08 25.30
CA VAL A 3 -2.99 17.80 24.06
C VAL A 3 -1.76 17.14 23.38
N ILE A 4 -0.84 16.60 24.19
CA ILE A 4 0.36 15.89 23.74
C ILE A 4 -0.01 14.57 23.03
N GLU A 5 -1.02 13.85 23.51
CA GLU A 5 -1.50 12.61 22.88
C GLU A 5 -2.22 12.89 21.56
N LEU A 6 -3.00 13.98 21.50
CA LEU A 6 -3.66 14.41 20.27
C LEU A 6 -2.65 14.75 19.17
N ASN A 7 -1.60 15.50 19.51
CA ASN A 7 -0.56 15.89 18.57
C ASN A 7 0.23 14.68 18.04
N SER A 8 0.53 13.69 18.90
CA SER A 8 1.25 12.48 18.48
C SER A 8 0.39 11.57 17.59
N ILE A 9 -0.91 11.48 17.86
CA ILE A 9 -1.85 10.74 17.00
C ILE A 9 -1.98 11.42 15.64
N GLN A 10 -2.16 12.73 15.61
CA GLN A 10 -2.27 13.49 14.36
C GLN A 10 -0.99 13.38 13.52
N TYR A 11 0.18 13.41 14.15
CA TYR A 11 1.47 13.18 13.48
C TYR A 11 1.56 11.79 12.83
N ASN A 12 1.18 10.75 13.57
CA ASN A 12 1.19 9.37 13.08
C ASN A 12 0.16 9.14 11.95
N MET A 13 -0.99 9.81 12.01
CA MET A 13 -1.97 9.80 10.92
C MET A 13 -1.41 10.45 9.65
N ASN A 14 -0.84 11.66 9.75
CA ASN A 14 -0.29 12.35 8.57
C ASN A 14 0.81 11.52 7.89
N LYS A 15 1.65 10.87 8.70
CA LYS A 15 2.73 10.00 8.23
C LYS A 15 2.22 8.75 7.51
N SER A 16 1.22 8.07 8.07
CA SER A 16 0.62 6.88 7.44
C SER A 16 -0.15 7.23 6.17
N ILE A 17 -0.79 8.41 6.12
CA ILE A 17 -1.39 8.94 4.89
C ILE A 17 -0.31 9.20 3.82
N MET A 18 0.82 9.80 4.18
CA MET A 18 1.94 10.03 3.24
C MET A 18 2.57 8.72 2.76
N SER A 19 2.72 7.74 3.66
CA SER A 19 3.16 6.39 3.30
C SER A 19 2.21 5.77 2.28
N SER A 20 0.90 5.80 2.56
CA SER A 20 -0.15 5.27 1.68
C SER A 20 -0.15 5.95 0.30
N PHE A 21 0.03 7.28 0.27
CA PHE A 21 0.14 8.06 -0.96
C PHE A 21 1.35 7.63 -1.80
N LEU A 22 2.54 7.58 -1.19
CA LEU A 22 3.76 7.22 -1.91
C LEU A 22 3.72 5.78 -2.41
N SER A 23 3.18 4.86 -1.61
CA SER A 23 3.02 3.47 -2.01
C SER A 23 2.03 3.28 -3.14
N ALA A 24 0.91 4.02 -3.14
CA ALA A 24 -0.04 3.98 -4.24
C ALA A 24 0.57 4.50 -5.54
N LEU A 25 1.37 5.58 -5.47
CA LEU A 25 2.12 6.10 -6.63
C LEU A 25 3.13 5.09 -7.16
N CYS A 26 3.93 4.47 -6.28
CA CYS A 26 4.90 3.46 -6.70
C CYS A 26 4.22 2.26 -7.35
N LEU A 27 3.14 1.75 -6.75
CA LEU A 27 2.41 0.63 -7.32
C LEU A 27 1.76 0.98 -8.66
N SER A 28 1.14 2.15 -8.78
CA SER A 28 0.50 2.55 -10.03
C SER A 28 1.53 2.68 -11.15
N LEU A 29 2.75 3.15 -10.86
CA LEU A 29 3.87 3.16 -11.81
C LEU A 29 4.32 1.74 -12.19
N ILE A 30 4.42 0.83 -11.21
CA ILE A 30 4.79 -0.57 -11.45
C ILE A 30 3.74 -1.28 -12.30
N PHE A 31 2.46 -1.10 -11.98
CA PHE A 31 1.34 -1.63 -12.76
C PHE A 31 1.35 -1.09 -14.18
N TRP A 32 1.59 0.21 -14.32
CA TRP A 32 1.70 0.86 -15.61
C TRP A 32 2.87 0.33 -16.45
N PHE A 33 3.99 -0.04 -15.82
CA PHE A 33 5.12 -0.65 -16.53
C PHE A 33 4.90 -2.15 -16.85
N LEU A 34 4.21 -2.89 -15.99
CA LEU A 34 4.08 -4.36 -16.11
C LEU A 34 2.86 -4.84 -16.90
N ILE A 35 1.73 -4.10 -16.84
CA ILE A 35 0.46 -4.52 -17.45
C ILE A 35 0.16 -3.74 -18.73
N ALA A 36 0.74 -2.55 -18.93
CA ALA A 36 0.48 -1.80 -20.13
C ALA A 36 1.16 -2.49 -21.32
N ASP A 37 0.40 -3.34 -22.02
CA ASP A 37 0.57 -3.47 -23.46
C ASP A 37 0.64 -2.06 -24.04
N TYR A 38 1.60 -1.81 -24.93
CA TYR A 38 1.95 -0.50 -25.49
C TYR A 38 0.76 0.37 -25.96
N ASN A 39 -0.42 -0.24 -26.18
CA ASN A 39 -1.65 0.41 -26.62
C ASN A 39 -2.53 1.02 -25.51
N TYR A 40 -2.33 0.68 -24.23
CA TYR A 40 -3.12 1.21 -23.09
C TYR A 40 -2.36 2.23 -22.24
N PHE A 41 -1.32 2.84 -22.81
CA PHE A 41 -0.49 3.86 -22.20
C PHE A 41 -1.23 5.21 -22.07
N SER A 42 -2.27 5.23 -21.23
CA SER A 42 -3.10 6.41 -20.97
C SER A 42 -2.87 6.94 -19.56
N ILE A 43 -2.63 8.24 -19.46
CA ILE A 43 -2.55 8.99 -18.19
C ILE A 43 -3.83 8.77 -17.36
N ILE A 44 -4.99 8.63 -18.02
CA ILE A 44 -6.27 8.33 -17.35
C ILE A 44 -6.21 6.97 -16.63
N GLY A 45 -5.61 5.96 -17.26
CA GLY A 45 -5.51 4.61 -16.67
C GLY A 45 -4.63 4.62 -15.44
N PHE A 46 -3.45 5.26 -15.53
CA PHE A 46 -2.57 5.47 -14.40
C PHE A 46 -3.27 6.15 -13.22
N LEU A 47 -4.02 7.22 -13.50
CA LEU A 47 -4.69 8.02 -12.47
C LEU A 47 -5.82 7.22 -11.80
N LEU A 48 -6.54 6.39 -12.56
CA LEU A 48 -7.56 5.51 -12.03
C LEU A 48 -6.97 4.42 -11.13
N PHE A 49 -5.88 3.77 -11.55
CA PHE A 49 -5.15 2.82 -10.69
C PHE A 49 -4.63 3.48 -9.42
N PHE A 50 -4.02 4.66 -9.54
CA PHE A 50 -3.53 5.42 -8.40
C PHE A 50 -4.64 5.70 -7.39
N ILE A 51 -5.80 6.20 -7.83
CA ILE A 51 -6.94 6.49 -6.94
C ILE A 51 -7.44 5.22 -6.26
N VAL A 52 -7.64 4.13 -7.00
CA VAL A 52 -8.15 2.87 -6.44
C VAL A 52 -7.19 2.33 -5.38
N PHE A 53 -5.90 2.24 -5.70
CA PHE A 53 -4.89 1.81 -4.74
C PHE A 53 -4.85 2.76 -3.53
N PHE A 54 -4.81 4.07 -3.76
CA PHE A 54 -4.75 5.06 -2.69
C PHE A 54 -5.93 4.92 -1.72
N VAL A 55 -7.17 4.80 -2.23
CA VAL A 55 -8.36 4.61 -1.39
C VAL A 55 -8.29 3.30 -0.62
N CYS A 56 -7.96 2.18 -1.27
CA CYS A 56 -7.81 0.90 -0.60
C CYS A 56 -6.77 0.95 0.52
N TYR A 57 -5.63 1.58 0.27
CA TYR A 57 -4.56 1.70 1.26
C TYR A 57 -4.89 2.69 2.37
N LEU A 58 -5.64 3.76 2.09
CA LEU A 58 -6.08 4.71 3.09
C LEU A 58 -7.01 4.07 4.13
N PHE A 59 -7.94 3.22 3.69
CA PHE A 59 -8.88 2.56 4.61
C PHE A 59 -8.32 1.30 5.27
N ILE A 60 -7.42 0.58 4.60
CA ILE A 60 -6.91 -0.70 5.08
C ILE A 60 -5.51 -0.53 5.69
N ALA A 61 -4.55 -0.03 4.92
CA ALA A 61 -3.15 0.03 5.35
C ALA A 61 -2.89 1.10 6.42
N THR A 62 -3.55 2.26 6.36
CA THR A 62 -3.35 3.35 7.33
C THR A 62 -3.66 2.95 8.79
N PRO A 63 -4.82 2.34 9.13
CA PRO A 63 -5.05 1.90 10.52
C PRO A 63 -4.05 0.84 10.97
N ILE A 64 -3.66 -0.08 10.07
CA ILE A 64 -2.66 -1.11 10.36
C ILE A 64 -1.30 -0.49 10.62
N GLN A 65 -0.87 0.48 9.81
CA GLN A 65 0.38 1.22 9.99
C GLN A 65 0.41 1.94 11.33
N ILE A 66 -0.70 2.55 11.76
CA ILE A 66 -0.79 3.22 13.07
C ILE A 66 -0.66 2.20 14.21
N ILE A 67 -1.27 1.02 14.07
CA ILE A 67 -1.19 -0.05 15.08
C ILE A 67 0.23 -0.64 15.13
N LEU A 68 0.84 -0.94 13.99
CA LEU A 68 2.18 -1.55 13.90
C LEU A 68 3.29 -0.59 14.33
N ASN A 69 3.19 0.69 13.95
CA ASN A 69 4.18 1.70 14.30
C ASN A 69 4.16 2.11 15.78
N LYS A 70 3.16 1.70 16.57
CA LYS A 70 3.20 1.88 18.04
C LYS A 70 4.39 1.16 18.69
N ASN A 71 4.88 0.07 18.09
CA ASN A 71 5.93 -0.76 18.69
C ASN A 71 7.35 -0.45 18.19
N ASN A 72 7.55 0.65 17.42
CA ASN A 72 8.85 1.25 17.04
C ASN A 72 9.93 0.34 16.41
N LYS A 73 9.62 -0.91 16.07
CA LYS A 73 10.60 -1.85 15.52
C LYS A 73 10.63 -1.78 13.99
N LYS A 74 11.76 -1.35 13.45
CA LYS A 74 12.04 -1.34 12.00
C LYS A 74 12.11 -2.74 11.41
N PHE A 75 11.71 -2.87 10.14
CA PHE A 75 12.00 -4.04 9.30
C PHE A 75 11.64 -5.38 9.93
N ILE A 76 10.50 -5.47 10.62
CA ILE A 76 10.04 -6.74 11.17
C ILE A 76 9.47 -7.56 10.01
N LEU A 77 9.99 -8.79 9.84
CA LEU A 77 9.49 -9.74 8.83
C LEU A 77 8.00 -10.09 9.03
N ILE A 78 7.53 -10.07 10.28
CA ILE A 78 6.10 -10.22 10.62
C ILE A 78 5.24 -9.17 9.89
N ASN A 79 5.73 -7.94 9.75
CA ASN A 79 4.98 -6.89 9.07
C ASN A 79 4.85 -7.20 7.57
N LEU A 80 5.85 -7.82 6.95
CA LEU A 80 5.79 -8.26 5.55
C LEU A 80 4.66 -9.30 5.34
N ILE A 81 4.50 -10.25 6.26
CA ILE A 81 3.42 -11.25 6.20
C ILE A 81 2.05 -10.56 6.29
N ILE A 82 1.91 -9.61 7.21
CA ILE A 82 0.70 -8.80 7.37
C ILE A 82 0.41 -8.03 6.08
N TYR A 83 1.39 -7.30 5.54
CA TYR A 83 1.24 -6.56 4.28
C TYR A 83 0.93 -7.46 3.09
N THR A 84 1.40 -8.70 3.09
CA THR A 84 1.10 -9.68 2.04
C THR A 84 -0.37 -10.11 2.09
N ALA A 85 -0.92 -10.38 3.28
CA ALA A 85 -2.33 -10.72 3.44
C ALA A 85 -3.25 -9.57 2.96
N PHE A 86 -2.95 -8.33 3.36
CA PHE A 86 -3.74 -7.17 2.94
C PHE A 86 -3.58 -6.84 1.47
N SER A 87 -2.37 -6.98 0.92
CA SER A 87 -2.13 -6.89 -0.52
C SER A 87 -2.98 -7.89 -1.30
N GLY A 88 -3.11 -9.13 -0.79
CA GLY A 88 -3.99 -10.14 -1.38
C GLY A 88 -5.45 -9.71 -1.47
N ILE A 89 -5.99 -9.14 -0.39
CA ILE A 89 -7.37 -8.61 -0.35
C ILE A 89 -7.56 -7.51 -1.40
N ILE A 90 -6.64 -6.53 -1.43
CA ILE A 90 -6.73 -5.38 -2.33
C ILE A 90 -6.63 -5.82 -3.78
N HIS A 91 -5.66 -6.67 -4.13
CA HIS A 91 -5.53 -7.19 -5.49
C HIS A 91 -6.72 -8.06 -5.91
N THR A 92 -7.33 -8.81 -4.99
CA THR A 92 -8.55 -9.56 -5.29
C THR A 92 -9.68 -8.62 -5.68
N ILE A 93 -9.90 -7.55 -4.91
CA ILE A 93 -10.90 -6.52 -5.21
C ILE A 93 -10.63 -5.89 -6.58
N VAL A 94 -9.39 -5.45 -6.82
CA VAL A 94 -9.00 -4.79 -8.08
C VAL A 94 -9.21 -5.69 -9.30
N PHE A 95 -8.78 -6.96 -9.23
CA PHE A 95 -8.92 -7.89 -10.35
C PHE A 95 -10.38 -8.28 -10.64
N VAL A 96 -11.21 -8.42 -9.59
CA VAL A 96 -12.65 -8.66 -9.75
C VAL A 96 -13.32 -7.45 -10.41
N PHE A 97 -12.99 -6.22 -10.00
CA PHE A 97 -13.48 -5.00 -10.66
C PHE A 97 -13.06 -4.90 -12.12
N TYR A 98 -11.89 -5.43 -12.48
CA TYR A 98 -11.39 -5.47 -13.85
C TYR A 98 -12.03 -6.57 -14.71
N GLY A 99 -12.99 -7.33 -14.16
CA GLY A 99 -13.71 -8.37 -14.88
C GLY A 99 -12.98 -9.72 -14.94
N ASN A 100 -11.93 -9.93 -14.15
CA ASN A 100 -11.23 -11.20 -14.12
C ASN A 100 -11.96 -12.17 -13.17
N SER A 101 -12.60 -13.19 -13.74
CA SER A 101 -13.51 -14.09 -13.00
C SER A 101 -12.80 -15.01 -12.01
N ASN A 102 -11.53 -15.36 -12.24
CA ASN A 102 -10.73 -16.23 -11.37
C ASN A 102 -9.30 -15.67 -11.15
N PRO A 103 -9.13 -14.62 -10.32
CA PRO A 103 -7.82 -14.01 -10.09
C PRO A 103 -6.78 -14.96 -9.50
N LEU A 104 -7.23 -15.95 -8.70
CA LEU A 104 -6.38 -16.93 -8.01
C LEU A 104 -5.64 -17.89 -8.95
N GLN A 105 -6.03 -17.98 -10.22
CA GLN A 105 -5.39 -18.85 -11.21
C GLN A 105 -4.23 -18.16 -11.94
N SER A 106 -4.12 -16.82 -11.82
CA SER A 106 -3.11 -16.05 -12.53
C SER A 106 -1.79 -15.99 -11.77
N SER A 107 -0.67 -16.30 -12.43
CA SER A 107 0.67 -16.09 -11.86
C SER A 107 0.98 -14.60 -11.65
N ILE A 108 0.45 -13.74 -12.53
CA ILE A 108 0.59 -12.28 -12.44
C ILE A 108 -0.03 -11.76 -11.14
N PHE A 109 -1.17 -12.34 -10.72
CA PHE A 109 -1.83 -11.96 -9.48
C PHE A 109 -0.92 -12.16 -8.25
N TYR A 110 -0.29 -13.33 -8.11
CA TYR A 110 0.62 -13.60 -6.99
C TYR A 110 1.89 -12.73 -7.04
N SER A 111 2.45 -12.51 -8.24
CA SER A 111 3.60 -11.62 -8.42
C SER A 111 3.29 -10.19 -8.00
N MET A 112 2.08 -9.69 -8.32
CA MET A 112 1.65 -8.35 -7.93
C MET A 112 1.46 -8.23 -6.41
N ILE A 113 0.89 -9.25 -5.76
CA ILE A 113 0.75 -9.28 -4.29
C ILE A 113 2.12 -9.21 -3.59
N LEU A 114 3.10 -9.97 -4.07
CA LEU A 114 4.45 -9.96 -3.50
C LEU A 114 5.15 -8.63 -3.76
N CYS A 115 5.02 -8.10 -4.98
CA CYS A 115 5.61 -6.81 -5.32
C CYS A 115 5.01 -5.70 -4.45
N SER A 116 3.69 -5.68 -4.30
CA SER A 116 3.00 -4.67 -3.51
C SER A 116 3.36 -4.78 -2.03
N SER A 117 3.42 -5.98 -1.48
CA SER A 117 3.75 -6.17 -0.06
C SER A 117 5.18 -5.70 0.26
N VAL A 118 6.13 -5.93 -0.65
CA VAL A 118 7.51 -5.43 -0.52
C VAL A 118 7.56 -3.91 -0.60
N VAL A 119 6.87 -3.29 -1.57
CA VAL A 119 6.80 -1.83 -1.70
C VAL A 119 6.22 -1.19 -0.44
N PHE A 120 5.11 -1.73 0.08
CA PHE A 120 4.49 -1.25 1.30
C PHE A 120 5.40 -1.37 2.51
N TRP A 121 5.98 -2.55 2.69
CA TRP A 121 6.88 -2.81 3.80
C TRP A 121 8.11 -1.90 3.77
N PHE A 122 8.66 -1.66 2.58
CA PHE A 122 9.79 -0.76 2.41
C PHE A 122 9.42 0.70 2.72
N ILE A 123 8.33 1.21 2.14
CA ILE A 123 7.88 2.59 2.36
C ILE A 123 7.49 2.82 3.82
N ASP A 124 6.70 1.93 4.42
CA ASP A 124 6.33 2.04 5.83
C ASP A 124 7.58 2.00 6.74
N SER A 125 8.56 1.15 6.44
CA SER A 125 9.83 1.09 7.19
C SER A 125 10.67 2.37 7.06
N LEU A 126 10.64 3.05 5.90
CA LEU A 126 11.30 4.35 5.72
C LEU A 126 10.65 5.42 6.59
N PHE A 127 9.32 5.49 6.57
CA PHE A 127 8.61 6.46 7.38
C PHE A 127 8.78 6.14 8.87
N SER A 128 8.74 4.88 9.30
CA SER A 128 8.74 4.45 10.71
C SER A 128 9.82 5.12 11.60
N LYS A 129 10.96 5.62 11.08
CA LYS A 129 12.02 6.25 11.91
C LYS A 129 12.50 7.66 11.49
N THR A 130 11.59 8.61 11.32
CA THR A 130 11.95 10.04 11.24
C THR A 130 12.02 10.78 12.59
N MET A 131 12.07 10.09 13.75
CA MET A 131 12.32 10.70 15.07
C MET A 131 13.20 9.82 15.97
N ASP A 132 14.46 9.63 15.59
CA ASP A 132 15.58 9.37 16.53
C ASP A 132 16.56 10.56 16.53
N LYS A 133 16.09 11.76 16.15
CA LYS A 133 16.86 13.00 16.24
C LYS A 133 15.96 14.11 16.76
#